data_AF-A0A2L0D3S8-F1
#
_entry.id   AF-A0A2L0D3S8-F1
#
_cell.length_a   1.000
_cell.length_b   1.000
_cell.length_c   1.000
_cell.angle_alpha   90.00
_cell.angle_beta   90.00
_cell.angle_gamma   90.00
#
_symmetry.space_group_name_H-M   'P 1'
#
loop_
_entity.id
_entity.type
_entity.pdbx_description
1 polymer ?
#
loop_
_entity_poly.entity_id
_entity_poly.type
_entity_poly.pdbx_seq_one_letter_code
_entity_poly.pdbx_strand_id
1 'polypeptide(L)'
;MLYPVKLKCYYFLENDEIFLEWLQSSFSNLFDLILVKGTVTNNQVGHYISLNKNQQLLLYSANQEILLNIPEDFSDNASFILQLSQQLTQFYQVLNTYPDKHPMKLTFFDENGQVVYDNKGFDGNFFSFNQEAQLLEDWIQEKIKNDTKHHLTLTVPSPSFDHILIQDYRGLYDQDGNFFGTFSQVIDLKPLLEAYLEDSGQALVGWSDTTSGASITNNLFED
;
A
#
# COMPACT_ATOMS: atom_id res chain seq x y z
N MET A 1 -8.17 -10.61 15.88
CA MET A 1 -8.81 -11.58 14.97
C MET A 1 -7.97 -11.65 13.71
N LEU A 2 -7.54 -12.83 13.27
CA LEU A 2 -6.89 -12.99 11.96
C LEU A 2 -8.01 -12.93 10.92
N TYR A 3 -7.96 -11.97 10.01
CA TYR A 3 -8.90 -11.89 8.89
C TYR A 3 -8.26 -12.60 7.70
N PRO A 4 -9.01 -13.44 6.97
CA PRO A 4 -8.48 -14.10 5.79
C PRO A 4 -8.11 -13.06 4.73
N VAL A 5 -6.92 -13.19 4.16
CA VAL A 5 -6.44 -12.30 3.10
C VAL A 5 -6.95 -12.83 1.76
N LYS A 6 -7.62 -11.97 0.99
CA LYS A 6 -8.04 -12.30 -0.37
C LYS A 6 -6.82 -12.37 -1.28
N LEU A 7 -6.63 -13.51 -1.95
CA LEU A 7 -5.44 -13.73 -2.76
C LEU A 7 -5.77 -14.38 -4.09
N LYS A 8 -5.19 -13.89 -5.18
CA LYS A 8 -5.30 -14.55 -6.48
C LYS A 8 -4.43 -15.80 -6.51
N CYS A 9 -5.00 -16.90 -6.99
CA CYS A 9 -4.33 -18.17 -7.15
C CYS A 9 -4.36 -18.62 -8.61
N TYR A 10 -3.20 -18.70 -9.24
CA TYR A 10 -3.05 -19.05 -10.65
C TYR A 10 -2.76 -20.53 -10.82
N TYR A 11 -3.45 -21.20 -11.73
CA TYR A 11 -3.30 -22.64 -11.95
C TYR A 11 -3.46 -23.04 -13.42
N PHE A 12 -2.99 -24.23 -13.78
CA PHE A 12 -2.92 -24.68 -15.17
C PHE A 12 -3.65 -25.99 -15.44
N LEU A 13 -3.44 -26.99 -14.59
CA LEU A 13 -3.93 -28.34 -14.81
C LEU A 13 -5.27 -28.51 -14.10
N GLU A 14 -6.14 -29.39 -14.61
CA GLU A 14 -7.42 -29.68 -13.94
C GLU A 14 -7.20 -30.33 -12.57
N ASN A 15 -6.13 -31.13 -12.43
CA ASN A 15 -5.77 -31.75 -11.14
C ASN A 15 -5.29 -30.73 -10.09
N ASP A 16 -4.91 -29.52 -10.51
CA ASP A 16 -4.53 -28.45 -9.58
C ASP A 16 -5.73 -28.00 -8.72
N GLU A 17 -6.95 -28.09 -9.25
CA GLU A 17 -8.17 -27.66 -8.56
C GLU A 17 -8.39 -28.44 -7.27
N ILE A 18 -8.11 -29.75 -7.26
CA ILE A 18 -8.25 -30.60 -6.07
C ILE A 18 -7.34 -30.11 -4.93
N PHE A 19 -6.08 -29.81 -5.24
CA PHE A 19 -5.15 -29.28 -4.26
C PHE A 19 -5.59 -27.91 -3.75
N LEU A 20 -6.05 -27.03 -4.64
CA LEU A 20 -6.47 -25.67 -4.27
C LEU A 20 -7.76 -25.64 -3.46
N GLU A 21 -8.71 -26.52 -3.75
CA GLU A 21 -9.92 -26.71 -2.95
C GLU A 21 -9.56 -27.21 -1.54
N TRP A 22 -8.67 -28.19 -1.45
CA TRP A 22 -8.15 -28.66 -0.17
C TRP A 22 -7.40 -27.56 0.61
N LEU A 23 -6.59 -26.76 -0.08
CA LEU A 23 -5.83 -25.64 0.49
C LEU A 23 -6.80 -24.57 1.05
N GLN A 24 -7.80 -24.17 0.25
CA GLN A 24 -8.85 -23.22 0.66
C GLN A 24 -9.60 -23.72 1.89
N SER A 25 -10.01 -24.99 1.89
CA SER A 25 -10.74 -25.58 3.01
C SER A 25 -9.90 -25.62 4.29
N SER A 26 -8.67 -26.12 4.18
CA SER A 26 -7.75 -26.34 5.31
C SER A 26 -7.19 -25.06 5.92
N PHE A 27 -7.06 -24.00 5.12
CA PHE A 27 -6.45 -22.72 5.52
C PHE A 27 -7.39 -21.52 5.30
N SER A 28 -8.71 -21.76 5.31
CA SER A 28 -9.77 -20.74 5.15
C SER A 28 -9.73 -19.61 6.18
N ASN A 29 -9.08 -19.84 7.33
CA ASN A 29 -8.85 -18.84 8.35
C ASN A 29 -7.71 -17.85 8.00
N LEU A 30 -6.82 -18.23 7.08
CA LEU A 30 -5.69 -17.41 6.64
C LEU A 30 -5.95 -16.76 5.28
N PHE A 31 -6.58 -17.46 4.35
CA PHE A 31 -6.75 -16.98 2.99
C PHE A 31 -8.17 -17.16 2.46
N ASP A 32 -8.54 -16.27 1.55
CA ASP A 32 -9.70 -16.40 0.68
C ASP A 32 -9.23 -16.39 -0.77
N LEU A 33 -9.11 -17.58 -1.38
CA LEU A 33 -8.47 -17.76 -2.68
C LEU A 33 -9.42 -17.46 -3.84
N ILE A 34 -8.97 -16.61 -4.75
CA ILE A 34 -9.63 -16.31 -6.02
C ILE A 34 -8.91 -17.10 -7.10
N LEU A 35 -9.54 -18.17 -7.58
CA LEU A 35 -8.95 -19.07 -8.57
C LEU A 35 -8.96 -18.43 -9.96
N VAL A 36 -7.81 -18.43 -10.63
CA VAL A 36 -7.61 -17.87 -11.97
C VAL A 36 -6.89 -18.90 -12.83
N LYS A 37 -7.57 -19.42 -13.86
CA LYS A 37 -6.95 -20.35 -14.81
C LYS A 37 -6.03 -19.60 -15.76
N GLY A 38 -4.73 -19.89 -15.75
CA GLY A 38 -3.74 -19.26 -16.62
C GLY A 38 -2.39 -18.97 -15.95
N THR A 39 -1.48 -18.32 -16.70
CA THR A 39 -0.18 -17.88 -16.20
C THR A 39 -0.25 -16.53 -15.51
N VAL A 40 0.60 -16.34 -14.50
CA VAL A 40 0.99 -15.01 -14.03
C VAL A 40 1.62 -14.25 -15.21
N THR A 41 1.18 -13.00 -15.42
CA THR A 41 1.78 -12.13 -16.45
C THR A 41 2.95 -11.34 -15.86
N ASN A 42 3.93 -10.94 -16.69
CA ASN A 42 5.10 -10.19 -16.21
C ASN A 42 4.76 -8.86 -15.53
N ASN A 43 3.56 -8.31 -15.80
CA ASN A 43 3.12 -7.03 -15.24
C ASN A 43 2.30 -7.21 -13.94
N GLN A 44 2.25 -8.42 -13.39
CA GLN A 44 1.41 -8.68 -12.23
C GLN A 44 2.06 -8.18 -10.94
N VAL A 45 1.50 -7.10 -10.41
CA VAL A 45 1.94 -6.48 -9.16
C VAL A 45 1.12 -7.06 -7.99
N GLY A 46 1.78 -7.25 -6.86
CA GLY A 46 1.17 -7.70 -5.61
C GLY A 46 1.48 -9.15 -5.26
N HIS A 47 0.72 -9.69 -4.31
CA HIS A 47 0.91 -11.03 -3.80
C HIS A 47 0.01 -12.03 -4.51
N TYR A 48 0.54 -13.20 -4.79
CA TYR A 48 -0.24 -14.26 -5.39
C TYR A 48 0.30 -15.63 -5.01
N ILE A 49 -0.56 -16.62 -5.18
CA ILE A 49 -0.17 -18.02 -5.23
C ILE A 49 -0.21 -18.45 -6.69
N SER A 50 0.72 -19.31 -7.11
CA SER A 50 0.59 -19.97 -8.40
C SER A 50 1.09 -21.41 -8.33
N LEU A 51 0.47 -22.28 -9.11
CA LEU A 51 0.98 -23.62 -9.37
C LEU A 51 1.75 -23.59 -10.67
N ASN A 52 2.98 -24.08 -10.66
CA ASN A 52 3.77 -24.18 -11.87
C ASN A 52 3.50 -25.51 -12.61
N LYS A 53 4.05 -25.66 -13.82
CA LYS A 53 3.89 -26.87 -14.64
C LYS A 53 4.42 -28.16 -14.00
N ASN A 54 5.25 -28.04 -12.96
CA ASN A 54 5.82 -29.15 -12.22
C ASN A 54 5.04 -29.47 -10.94
N GLN A 55 3.80 -28.96 -10.80
CA GLN A 55 2.97 -29.10 -9.60
C GLN A 55 3.66 -28.59 -8.32
N GLN A 56 4.45 -27.53 -8.46
CA GLN A 56 5.05 -26.86 -7.31
C GLN A 56 4.20 -25.63 -6.97
N LEU A 57 3.93 -25.46 -5.67
CA LEU A 57 3.26 -24.29 -5.13
C LEU A 57 4.26 -23.16 -4.99
N LEU A 58 3.99 -22.06 -5.68
CA LEU A 58 4.70 -20.80 -5.57
C LEU A 58 3.90 -19.83 -4.70
N LEU A 59 4.48 -19.37 -3.61
CA LEU A 59 3.99 -18.24 -2.81
C LEU A 59 4.84 -17.03 -3.17
N TYR A 60 4.25 -16.03 -3.81
CA TYR A 60 4.97 -14.86 -4.27
C TYR A 60 4.55 -13.59 -3.53
N SER A 61 5.56 -12.84 -3.10
CA SER A 61 5.47 -11.48 -2.62
C SER A 61 6.63 -10.67 -3.18
N ALA A 62 6.53 -9.33 -3.16
CA ALA A 62 7.59 -8.46 -3.69
C ALA A 62 8.99 -8.73 -3.11
N ASN A 63 9.07 -9.24 -1.88
CA ASN A 63 10.33 -9.44 -1.17
C ASN A 63 10.66 -10.92 -0.92
N GLN A 64 9.78 -11.84 -1.34
CA GLN A 64 9.92 -13.26 -1.01
C GLN A 64 9.22 -14.14 -2.04
N GLU A 65 9.96 -15.15 -2.49
CA GLU A 65 9.47 -16.23 -3.33
C GLU A 65 9.70 -17.55 -2.59
N ILE A 66 8.63 -18.28 -2.27
CA ILE A 66 8.70 -19.61 -1.65
C ILE A 66 8.16 -20.62 -2.66
N LEU A 67 8.93 -21.67 -2.89
CA LEU A 67 8.57 -22.73 -3.82
C LEU A 67 8.52 -24.07 -3.07
N LEU A 68 7.39 -24.76 -3.15
CA LEU A 68 7.10 -25.99 -2.42
C LEU A 68 6.70 -27.10 -3.38
N ASN A 69 7.31 -28.27 -3.22
CA ASN A 69 6.91 -29.47 -3.95
C ASN A 69 5.65 -30.04 -3.30
N ILE A 70 4.62 -30.29 -4.11
CA ILE A 70 3.39 -30.93 -3.64
C ILE A 70 3.56 -32.44 -3.83
N PRO A 71 3.55 -33.25 -2.76
CA PRO A 71 3.56 -34.71 -2.90
C PRO A 71 2.18 -35.21 -3.34
N GLU A 72 2.12 -36.39 -3.98
CA GLU A 72 0.84 -36.98 -4.43
C GLU A 72 -0.14 -37.23 -3.26
N ASP A 73 0.38 -37.53 -2.06
CA ASP A 73 -0.37 -37.81 -0.84
C ASP A 73 -0.52 -36.57 0.07
N PHE A 74 -0.53 -35.36 -0.50
CA PHE A 74 -0.47 -34.10 0.24
C PHE A 74 -1.48 -33.97 1.40
N SER A 75 -2.67 -34.56 1.28
CA SER A 75 -3.73 -34.48 2.30
C SER A 75 -3.44 -35.32 3.55
N ASP A 76 -2.62 -36.36 3.44
CA ASP A 76 -2.29 -37.29 4.52
C ASP A 76 -0.81 -37.19 4.95
N ASN A 77 0.00 -36.45 4.18
CA ASN A 77 1.41 -36.27 4.44
C ASN A 77 1.67 -35.23 5.55
N ALA A 78 1.76 -35.71 6.79
CA ALA A 78 1.91 -34.85 7.97
C ALA A 78 3.14 -33.92 7.91
N SER A 79 4.26 -34.38 7.33
CA SER A 79 5.47 -33.56 7.21
C SER A 79 5.26 -32.41 6.24
N PHE A 80 4.63 -32.70 5.10
CA PHE A 80 4.26 -31.67 4.13
C PHE A 80 3.24 -30.68 4.70
N ILE A 81 2.19 -31.15 5.39
CA ILE A 81 1.17 -30.29 6.00
C ILE A 81 1.81 -29.33 7.02
N LEU A 82 2.73 -29.81 7.86
CA LEU A 82 3.43 -28.97 8.82
C LEU A 82 4.29 -27.92 8.11
N GLN A 83 5.07 -28.33 7.11
CA GLN A 83 5.90 -27.40 6.32
C GLN A 83 5.02 -26.35 5.63
N LEU A 84 3.95 -26.77 4.98
CA LEU A 84 3.00 -25.91 4.29
C LEU A 84 2.36 -24.92 5.28
N SER A 85 1.88 -25.38 6.43
CA SER A 85 1.29 -24.53 7.46
C SER A 85 2.27 -23.46 7.95
N GLN A 86 3.54 -23.82 8.17
CA GLN A 86 4.58 -22.87 8.57
C GLN A 86 4.83 -21.81 7.49
N GLN A 87 5.02 -22.25 6.24
CA GLN A 87 5.28 -21.35 5.11
C GLN A 87 4.09 -20.44 4.83
N LEU A 88 2.87 -20.97 4.84
CA LEU A 88 1.64 -20.19 4.68
C LEU A 88 1.44 -19.19 5.81
N THR A 89 1.75 -19.55 7.05
CA THR A 89 1.66 -18.62 8.17
C THR A 89 2.69 -17.50 8.03
N GLN A 90 3.94 -17.81 7.66
CA GLN A 90 4.97 -16.81 7.42
C GLN A 90 4.59 -15.88 6.26
N PHE A 91 4.13 -16.46 5.16
CA PHE A 91 3.63 -15.72 4.01
C PHE A 91 2.47 -14.81 4.41
N TYR A 92 1.48 -15.32 5.14
CA TYR A 92 0.36 -14.55 5.68
C TYR A 92 0.81 -13.39 6.56
N GLN A 93 1.85 -13.56 7.39
CA GLN A 93 2.41 -12.44 8.16
C GLN A 93 2.99 -11.37 7.24
N VAL A 94 3.74 -11.75 6.20
CA VAL A 94 4.24 -10.80 5.18
C VAL A 94 3.09 -10.03 4.53
N LEU A 95 2.01 -10.73 4.14
CA LEU A 95 0.80 -10.11 3.59
C LEU A 95 0.13 -9.15 4.59
N ASN A 96 0.06 -9.55 5.85
CA ASN A 96 -0.52 -8.75 6.92
C ASN A 96 0.32 -7.53 7.32
N THR A 97 1.57 -7.47 6.88
CA THR A 97 2.49 -6.35 7.11
C THR A 97 2.47 -5.39 5.91
N TYR A 98 1.68 -5.68 4.87
CA TYR A 98 1.63 -4.97 3.59
C TYR A 98 0.56 -3.84 3.59
N PRO A 99 0.56 -2.91 2.59
CA PRO A 99 -0.19 -1.66 2.57
C PRO A 99 -1.72 -1.81 2.67
N ASP A 100 -2.26 -3.01 2.54
CA ASP A 100 -3.70 -3.31 2.69
C ASP A 100 -4.26 -2.88 4.05
N LYS A 101 -3.41 -2.90 5.09
CA LYS A 101 -3.80 -2.48 6.44
C LYS A 101 -3.36 -1.06 6.80
N HIS A 102 -2.72 -0.36 5.86
CA HIS A 102 -2.33 1.01 6.11
C HIS A 102 -3.60 1.86 6.31
N PRO A 103 -3.69 2.65 7.39
CA PRO A 103 -4.94 3.33 7.74
C PRO A 103 -5.34 4.37 6.70
N MET A 104 -4.35 5.06 6.11
CA MET A 104 -4.57 6.03 5.04
C MET A 104 -4.48 5.37 3.66
N LYS A 105 -5.11 6.00 2.67
CA LYS A 105 -5.14 5.51 1.30
C LYS A 105 -3.75 5.44 0.69
N LEU A 106 -3.48 4.30 0.04
CA LEU A 106 -2.31 4.01 -0.76
C LEU A 106 -2.78 3.49 -2.12
N THR A 107 -2.21 4.03 -3.19
CA THR A 107 -2.61 3.68 -4.56
C THR A 107 -1.37 3.56 -5.44
N PHE A 108 -1.31 2.50 -6.25
CA PHE A 108 -0.32 2.36 -7.32
C PHE A 108 -1.01 2.44 -8.67
N PHE A 109 -0.41 3.22 -9.55
CA PHE A 109 -0.82 3.39 -10.92
C PHE A 109 0.26 2.87 -11.86
N ASP A 110 -0.15 2.26 -12.98
CA ASP A 110 0.77 1.86 -14.05
C ASP A 110 1.28 3.07 -14.84
N GLU A 111 2.09 2.80 -15.87
CA GLU A 111 2.65 3.81 -16.78
C GLU A 111 1.59 4.68 -17.50
N ASN A 112 0.35 4.19 -17.60
CA ASN A 112 -0.77 4.84 -18.27
C ASN A 112 -1.75 5.47 -17.27
N GLY A 113 -1.41 5.50 -15.97
CA GLY A 113 -2.28 6.05 -14.93
C GLY A 113 -3.44 5.13 -14.53
N GLN A 114 -3.45 3.86 -14.96
CA GLN A 114 -4.46 2.90 -14.53
C GLN A 114 -4.14 2.37 -13.14
N VAL A 115 -5.18 2.19 -12.31
CA VAL A 115 -5.01 1.68 -10.96
C VAL A 115 -4.65 0.20 -11.01
N VAL A 116 -3.45 -0.11 -10.53
CA VAL A 116 -2.97 -1.49 -10.35
C VAL A 116 -3.26 -2.00 -8.94
N TYR A 117 -3.29 -1.08 -7.97
CA TYR A 117 -3.53 -1.39 -6.57
C TYR A 117 -4.17 -0.21 -5.84
N ASP A 118 -5.12 -0.49 -4.96
CA ASP A 118 -5.76 0.46 -4.06
C ASP A 118 -6.09 -0.26 -2.75
N ASN A 119 -5.53 0.21 -1.63
CA ASN A 119 -5.78 -0.39 -0.31
C ASN A 119 -7.15 -0.01 0.29
N LYS A 120 -7.90 0.89 -0.36
CA LYS A 120 -9.18 1.43 0.14
C LYS A 120 -9.09 2.06 1.53
N GLY A 121 -7.90 2.54 1.89
CA GLY A 121 -7.68 3.31 3.12
C GLY A 121 -8.38 4.66 3.09
N PHE A 122 -8.38 5.36 4.23
CA PHE A 122 -9.05 6.65 4.34
C PHE A 122 -8.32 7.73 3.51
N ASP A 123 -9.08 8.50 2.73
CA ASP A 123 -8.58 9.58 1.88
C ASP A 123 -9.12 10.98 2.25
N GLY A 124 -9.69 11.11 3.45
CA GLY A 124 -10.29 12.38 3.90
C GLY A 124 -11.77 12.53 3.57
N ASN A 125 -12.30 11.71 2.67
CA ASN A 125 -13.72 11.72 2.35
C ASN A 125 -14.46 10.56 3.04
N PHE A 126 -15.40 10.92 3.93
CA PHE A 126 -16.23 10.00 4.70
C PHE A 126 -17.20 9.17 3.84
N PHE A 127 -17.32 9.45 2.55
CA PHE A 127 -18.19 8.73 1.63
C PHE A 127 -17.43 7.91 0.57
N SER A 128 -16.10 7.84 0.66
CA SER A 128 -15.24 7.16 -0.32
C SER A 128 -15.30 5.62 -0.26
N PHE A 129 -15.89 5.05 0.80
CA PHE A 129 -15.80 3.61 1.09
C PHE A 129 -16.38 2.69 -0.02
N ASN A 130 -17.19 3.23 -0.92
CA ASN A 130 -17.81 2.50 -2.04
C ASN A 130 -17.46 3.08 -3.42
N GLN A 131 -16.45 3.95 -3.53
CA GLN A 131 -16.04 4.50 -4.82
C GLN A 131 -15.03 3.57 -5.50
N GLU A 132 -15.27 3.31 -6.78
CA GLU A 132 -14.28 2.67 -7.64
C GLU A 132 -13.01 3.53 -7.69
N ALA A 133 -11.87 2.85 -7.82
CA ALA A 133 -10.59 3.57 -7.87
C ALA A 133 -10.54 4.39 -9.17
N GLN A 134 -10.29 5.69 -9.04
CA GLN A 134 -10.20 6.59 -10.18
C GLN A 134 -8.83 6.51 -10.84
N LEU A 135 -8.79 6.70 -12.16
CA LEU A 135 -7.55 6.83 -12.91
C LEU A 135 -6.75 8.05 -12.42
N LEU A 136 -5.43 7.97 -12.56
CA LEU A 136 -4.56 9.12 -12.30
C LEU A 136 -4.81 10.20 -13.35
N GLU A 137 -4.97 11.45 -12.91
CA GLU A 137 -5.11 12.57 -13.84
C GLU A 137 -3.79 12.86 -14.57
N ASP A 138 -3.86 13.04 -15.90
CA ASP A 138 -2.68 13.21 -16.77
C ASP A 138 -1.74 14.32 -16.29
N TRP A 139 -2.28 15.45 -15.83
CA TRP A 139 -1.48 16.60 -15.39
C TRP A 139 -0.63 16.29 -14.15
N ILE A 140 -1.06 15.37 -13.29
CA ILE A 140 -0.31 14.92 -12.12
C ILE A 140 0.92 14.17 -12.61
N GLN A 141 0.71 13.23 -13.54
CA GLN A 141 1.79 12.43 -14.09
C GLN A 141 2.79 13.28 -14.89
N GLU A 142 2.31 14.26 -15.66
CA GLU A 142 3.17 15.23 -16.34
C GLU A 142 4.01 16.04 -15.36
N LYS A 143 3.42 16.55 -14.27
CA LYS A 143 4.18 17.28 -13.25
C LYS A 143 5.27 16.42 -12.62
N ILE A 144 4.96 15.16 -12.27
CA ILE A 144 5.91 14.22 -11.70
C ILE A 144 7.06 13.93 -12.66
N LYS A 145 6.76 13.69 -13.95
CA LYS A 145 7.79 13.42 -14.96
C LYS A 145 8.70 14.62 -15.19
N ASN A 146 8.15 15.84 -15.13
CA ASN A 146 8.90 17.07 -15.37
C ASN A 146 9.64 17.62 -14.13
N ASP A 147 9.24 17.20 -12.92
CA ASP A 147 9.88 17.63 -11.69
C ASP A 147 11.22 16.89 -11.47
N THR A 148 12.26 17.63 -11.08
CA THR A 148 13.61 17.07 -10.85
C THR A 148 13.67 16.02 -9.74
N LYS A 149 12.74 16.04 -8.80
CA LYS A 149 12.64 15.07 -7.70
C LYS A 149 11.56 14.02 -7.94
N HIS A 150 10.90 14.06 -9.09
CA HIS A 150 9.82 13.17 -9.49
C HIS A 150 8.73 12.99 -8.45
N HIS A 151 8.32 14.10 -7.84
CA HIS A 151 7.30 14.11 -6.79
C HIS A 151 6.32 15.27 -6.95
N LEU A 152 5.12 15.09 -6.41
CA LEU A 152 4.12 16.15 -6.28
C LEU A 152 3.38 15.97 -4.96
N THR A 153 3.25 17.05 -4.21
CA THR A 153 2.52 17.06 -2.94
C THR A 153 1.39 18.08 -3.03
N LEU A 154 0.17 17.64 -2.72
CA LEU A 154 -1.05 18.46 -2.76
C LEU A 154 -1.77 18.38 -1.41
N THR A 155 -2.39 19.47 -0.98
CA THR A 155 -3.27 19.45 0.18
C THR A 155 -4.60 18.81 -0.22
N VAL A 156 -5.12 17.89 0.60
CA VAL A 156 -6.47 17.34 0.42
C VAL A 156 -7.45 18.25 1.15
N PRO A 157 -8.44 18.84 0.46
CA PRO A 157 -9.49 19.59 1.12
C PRO A 157 -10.30 18.66 2.04
N SER A 158 -10.13 18.82 3.35
CA SER A 158 -10.91 18.12 4.36
C SER A 158 -11.89 19.09 5.02
N PRO A 159 -13.18 18.73 5.16
CA PRO A 159 -14.12 19.53 5.94
C PRO A 159 -13.85 19.46 7.45
N SER A 160 -13.01 18.51 7.90
CA SER A 160 -12.64 18.35 9.29
C SER A 160 -11.35 19.12 9.61
N PHE A 161 -11.43 20.04 10.58
CA PHE A 161 -10.26 20.70 11.17
C PHE A 161 -9.39 19.73 12.01
N ASP A 162 -9.87 18.51 12.24
CA ASP A 162 -9.14 17.54 13.05
C ASP A 162 -8.01 16.85 12.31
N HIS A 163 -7.88 17.03 10.99
CA HIS A 163 -6.84 16.41 10.18
C HIS A 163 -6.18 17.42 9.24
N ILE A 164 -4.88 17.27 9.01
CA ILE A 164 -4.15 18.02 7.96
C ILE A 164 -3.73 17.01 6.91
N LEU A 165 -4.61 16.79 5.93
CA LEU A 165 -4.43 15.74 4.94
C LEU A 165 -3.64 16.23 3.73
N ILE A 166 -2.66 15.43 3.35
CA ILE A 166 -1.78 15.68 2.21
C ILE A 166 -1.80 14.45 1.32
N GLN A 167 -1.95 14.67 0.02
CA GLN A 167 -1.77 13.66 -1.02
C GLN A 167 -0.36 13.82 -1.60
N ASP A 168 0.48 12.80 -1.41
CA ASP A 168 1.83 12.73 -1.95
C ASP A 168 1.85 11.78 -3.14
N TYR A 169 2.50 12.17 -4.23
CA TYR A 169 2.70 11.38 -5.43
C TYR A 169 4.19 11.27 -5.75
N ARG A 170 4.63 10.08 -6.18
CA ARG A 170 6.00 9.81 -6.59
C ARG A 170 6.03 8.99 -7.86
N GLY A 171 6.90 9.38 -8.78
CA GLY A 171 7.19 8.58 -9.97
C GLY A 171 8.00 7.34 -9.59
N LEU A 172 7.61 6.21 -10.14
CA LEU A 172 8.32 4.94 -10.04
C LEU A 172 9.10 4.73 -11.34
N TYR A 173 10.38 4.41 -11.20
CA TYR A 173 11.28 4.20 -12.32
C TYR A 173 11.99 2.86 -12.17
N ASP A 174 12.24 2.18 -13.28
CA ASP A 174 13.03 0.96 -13.32
C ASP A 174 14.54 1.25 -13.14
N GLN A 175 15.36 0.20 -13.18
CA GLN A 175 16.81 0.32 -13.03
C GLN A 175 17.49 1.08 -14.17
N ASP A 176 16.85 1.12 -15.34
CA ASP A 176 17.32 1.82 -16.54
C ASP A 176 16.85 3.29 -16.58
N GLY A 177 16.04 3.71 -15.60
CA GLY A 177 15.49 5.06 -15.47
C GLY A 177 14.21 5.30 -16.29
N ASN A 178 13.57 4.25 -16.81
CA ASN A 178 12.30 4.39 -17.50
C ASN A 178 11.14 4.49 -16.50
N PHE A 179 10.18 5.36 -16.80
CA PHE A 179 8.98 5.53 -15.99
C PHE A 179 8.11 4.27 -16.04
N PHE A 180 7.82 3.68 -14.87
CA PHE A 180 7.06 2.43 -14.74
C PHE A 180 5.70 2.62 -14.06
N GLY A 181 5.46 3.78 -13.44
CA GLY A 181 4.18 4.09 -12.81
C GLY A 181 4.26 5.19 -11.76
N THR A 182 3.17 5.34 -11.01
CA THR A 182 3.08 6.35 -9.93
C THR A 182 2.63 5.67 -8.64
N PHE A 183 3.30 5.98 -7.54
CA PHE A 183 2.82 5.68 -6.20
C PHE A 183 2.17 6.92 -5.60
N SER A 184 1.01 6.76 -4.95
CA SER A 184 0.34 7.82 -4.22
C SER A 184 -0.06 7.38 -2.83
N GLN A 185 0.04 8.31 -1.88
CA GLN A 185 -0.37 8.10 -0.49
C GLN A 185 -1.06 9.34 0.08
N VAL A 186 -2.04 9.10 0.94
CA VAL A 186 -2.62 10.12 1.82
C VAL A 186 -1.89 10.06 3.16
N ILE A 187 -1.53 11.23 3.69
CA ILE A 187 -0.83 11.40 4.96
C ILE A 187 -1.63 12.37 5.81
N ASP A 188 -1.86 12.02 7.08
CA ASP A 188 -2.29 13.00 8.09
C ASP A 188 -1.04 13.61 8.74
N LEU A 189 -0.75 14.86 8.40
CA LEU A 189 0.42 15.58 8.88
C LEU A 189 0.24 16.04 10.34
N LYS A 190 -0.99 16.16 10.82
CA LYS A 190 -1.27 16.80 12.11
C LYS A 190 -0.56 16.12 13.29
N PRO A 191 -0.58 14.78 13.46
CA PRO A 191 0.08 14.14 14.60
C PRO A 191 1.60 14.37 14.63
N LEU A 192 2.24 14.36 13.45
CA LEU A 192 3.67 14.63 13.33
C LEU A 192 4.00 16.08 13.66
N LEU A 193 3.15 17.01 13.19
CA LEU A 193 3.30 18.43 13.47
C LEU A 193 3.09 18.73 14.96
N GLU A 194 2.09 18.14 15.60
CA GLU A 194 1.83 18.28 17.03
C GLU A 194 3.02 17.80 17.86
N ALA A 195 3.55 16.61 17.57
CA ALA A 195 4.73 16.07 18.25
C ALA A 195 5.95 16.99 18.11
N TYR A 196 6.20 17.51 16.89
CA TYR A 196 7.31 18.45 16.67
C TYR A 196 7.13 19.77 17.43
N LEU A 197 5.92 20.35 17.44
CA LEU A 197 5.63 21.59 18.15
C LEU A 197 5.76 21.42 19.66
N GLU A 198 5.32 20.28 20.19
CA GLU A 198 5.47 19.91 21.61
C GLU A 198 6.96 19.81 22.00
N ASP A 199 7.74 19.04 21.24
CA ASP A 199 9.18 18.83 21.52
C ASP A 199 10.01 20.11 21.35
N SER A 200 9.65 20.96 20.39
CA SER A 200 10.38 22.21 20.10
C SER A 200 9.90 23.41 20.92
N GLY A 201 8.77 23.29 21.62
CA GLY A 201 8.10 24.42 22.29
C GLY A 201 7.61 25.51 21.32
N GLN A 202 7.48 25.19 20.03
CA GLN A 202 7.02 26.12 19.01
C GLN A 202 5.48 26.12 18.93
N ALA A 203 4.91 27.18 18.34
CA ALA A 203 3.47 27.29 18.10
C ALA A 203 3.21 27.70 16.66
N LEU A 204 2.14 27.16 16.06
CA LEU A 204 1.62 27.65 14.79
C LEU A 204 0.95 29.00 15.04
N VAL A 205 1.57 30.07 14.55
CA VAL A 205 0.96 31.39 14.56
C VAL A 205 0.15 31.57 13.28
N GLY A 206 -1.16 31.70 13.41
CA GLY A 206 -1.97 32.26 12.33
C GLY A 206 -1.43 33.65 11.99
N TRP A 207 -1.48 34.05 10.73
CA TRP A 207 -1.07 35.38 10.31
C TRP A 207 -2.00 36.42 10.96
N SER A 208 -1.66 36.81 12.18
CA SER A 208 -2.24 37.93 12.90
C SER A 208 -1.43 39.16 12.50
N ASP A 209 -2.15 40.19 12.08
CA ASP A 209 -1.66 41.50 11.69
C ASP A 209 -0.38 41.92 12.44
N THR A 210 0.75 41.96 11.74
CA THR A 210 2.05 42.35 12.29
C THR A 210 2.16 43.88 12.34
N THR A 211 1.21 44.54 13.02
CA THR A 211 1.49 45.84 13.65
C THR A 211 2.25 45.56 14.94
N SER A 212 3.56 45.37 14.82
CA SER A 212 4.47 45.41 15.95
C SER A 212 4.44 46.80 16.57
N GLY A 213 3.65 46.97 17.63
CA GLY A 213 3.81 48.07 18.57
C GLY A 213 5.14 47.91 19.29
N ALA A 214 6.23 48.33 18.66
CA ALA A 214 7.48 48.58 19.34
C ALA A 214 7.26 49.79 20.28
N SER A 215 6.98 49.53 21.55
CA SER A 215 7.12 50.56 22.58
C SER A 215 8.60 50.90 22.71
N ILE A 216 8.99 52.01 22.07
CA ILE A 216 10.26 52.69 22.33
C ILE A 216 10.15 53.26 23.74
N THR A 217 10.77 52.59 24.73
CA THR A 217 11.08 53.24 26.00
C THR A 217 12.19 54.25 25.72
N ASN A 218 11.81 55.52 25.63
CA ASN A 218 12.72 56.64 25.46
C ASN A 218 13.48 56.85 26.79
N ASN A 219 14.56 56.10 26.99
CA ASN A 219 15.62 56.47 27.92
C ASN A 219 16.80 56.96 27.08
N LEU A 220 17.12 58.26 27.19
CA LEU A 220 18.29 59.03 26.71
C LEU A 220 17.72 60.45 26.41
N PHE A 221 17.85 61.49 27.24
CA PHE A 221 18.98 61.94 28.06
C PHE A 221 18.49 62.77 29.26
N GLU A 222 19.18 62.61 30.40
CA GLU A 222 19.32 63.65 31.43
C GLU A 222 20.20 64.78 30.87
N ASP A 223 19.71 66.01 30.93
CA ASP A 223 20.38 67.24 31.41
C ASP A 223 19.37 68.41 31.44
#